data_AF-A0A1H9X7T7-F1
#
_entry.id   AF-A0A1H9X7T7-F1
#
_cell.length_a   1.000
_cell.length_b   1.000
_cell.length_c   1.000
_cell.angle_alpha   90.00
_cell.angle_beta   90.00
_cell.angle_gamma   90.00
#
_symmetry.space_group_name_H-M   'P 1'
#
loop_
_entity.id
_entity.type
_entity.pdbx_description
1 polymer ?
#
loop_
_entity_poly.entity_id
_entity_poly.type
_entity_poly.pdbx_seq_one_letter_code
_entity_poly.pdbx_strand_id
1 'polypeptide(L)' 'MSCLITMSQKELHRLEVIQKIRDDRLSVVQAAEQLDLSRSQVHRLLQAYDLYGAAGLVSKKR' A
#
# COMPACT_ATOMS: atom_id res chain seq x y z
N MET A 1 -7.75 -10.22 18.67
CA MET A 1 -6.88 -11.18 17.97
C MET A 1 -5.87 -10.41 17.14
N SER A 2 -4.63 -10.28 17.63
CA SER A 2 -3.53 -9.68 16.87
C SER A 2 -2.92 -10.73 15.96
N CYS A 3 -3.08 -10.58 14.64
CA CYS A 3 -2.38 -11.39 13.65
C CYS A 3 -1.02 -10.73 13.34
N LEU A 4 0.07 -11.50 13.41
CA LEU A 4 1.39 -11.05 12.97
C LEU A 4 1.49 -11.21 11.45
N ILE A 5 1.75 -10.10 10.74
CA ILE A 5 1.92 -10.10 9.29
C ILE A 5 3.39 -9.81 8.99
N THR A 6 4.06 -10.73 8.29
CA THR A 6 5.45 -10.53 7.84
C THR A 6 5.48 -9.85 6.49
N MET A 7 6.10 -8.68 6.41
CA MET A 7 6.20 -7.87 5.20
C MET A 7 7.66 -7.71 4.80
N SER A 8 7.93 -7.76 3.50
CA SER A 8 9.21 -7.33 2.93
C SER A 8 9.34 -5.80 3.03
N GLN A 9 10.58 -5.29 2.90
CA GLN A 9 10.83 -3.85 2.90
C GLN A 9 10.02 -3.10 1.84
N LYS A 10 9.84 -3.70 0.67
CA LYS A 10 9.03 -3.13 -0.42
C LYS A 10 7.55 -3.03 -0.06
N GLU A 11 7.01 -4.02 0.64
CA GLU A 11 5.61 -4.01 1.08
C GLU A 11 5.40 -3.04 2.24
N LEU A 12 6.37 -2.90 3.16
CA LEU A 12 6.36 -1.87 4.20
C LEU A 12 6.38 -0.47 3.59
N HIS A 13 7.25 -0.22 2.60
CA HIS A 13 7.29 1.07 1.93
C HIS A 13 5.96 1.42 1.24
N ARG A 14 5.31 0.43 0.60
CA ARG A 14 3.94 0.62 0.07
C ARG A 14 2.94 0.95 1.17
N LEU A 15 2.99 0.28 2.31
CA LEU A 15 2.11 0.55 3.44
C LEU A 15 2.24 2.00 3.92
N GLU A 16 3.47 2.48 4.09
CA GLU A 16 3.73 3.87 4.50
C GLU A 16 3.17 4.88 3.49
N VAL A 17 3.40 4.65 2.20
CA VAL A 17 2.90 5.54 1.13
C VAL A 17 1.36 5.54 1.09
N ILE A 18 0.74 4.36 1.20
CA ILE A 18 -0.73 4.23 1.20
C ILE A 18 -1.35 4.90 2.44
N GLN A 19 -0.74 4.76 3.61
CA GLN A 19 -1.18 5.46 4.83
C GLN A 19 -1.11 6.98 4.66
N LYS A 20 -0.03 7.51 4.06
CA LYS A 20 0.07 8.95 3.77
C LYS A 20 -1.03 9.45 2.82
N ILE A 21 -1.46 8.66 1.84
CA ILE A 21 -2.60 9.02 0.98
C ILE A 21 -3.88 9.07 1.82
N ARG A 22 -4.09 8.08 2.70
CA ARG A 22 -5.29 8.02 3.57
C ARG A 22 -5.33 9.11 4.63
N ASP A 23 -4.18 9.61 5.03
CA ASP A 23 -4.05 10.77 5.91
C ASP A 23 -4.17 12.10 5.16
N ASP A 24 -4.51 12.08 3.86
CA ASP A 24 -4.55 13.24 2.96
C ASP A 24 -3.23 14.04 2.87
N ARG A 25 -2.10 13.37 3.16
CA ARG A 25 -0.74 13.95 3.15
C ARG A 25 0.03 13.68 1.86
N LEU A 26 -0.51 12.86 0.96
CA LEU A 26 0.13 12.50 -0.29
C LEU A 26 -0.90 12.25 -1.38
N SER A 27 -0.71 12.84 -2.55
CA SER A 27 -1.59 12.55 -3.69
C SER A 27 -1.26 11.20 -4.33
N VAL A 28 -2.24 10.59 -4.99
CA VAL A 28 -2.03 9.35 -5.78
C VAL A 28 -0.97 9.52 -6.85
N VAL A 29 -0.84 10.72 -7.43
CA VAL A 29 0.18 11.03 -8.45
C VAL A 29 1.58 10.97 -7.86
N GLN A 30 1.81 11.64 -6.72
CA GLN A 30 3.10 11.60 -6.03
C GLN A 30 3.44 10.19 -5.53
N ALA A 31 2.44 9.45 -5.05
CA ALA A 31 2.63 8.07 -4.63
C ALA A 31 3.03 7.14 -5.79
N ALA A 32 2.45 7.35 -6.97
CA ALA A 32 2.79 6.62 -8.19
C ALA A 32 4.27 6.82 -8.56
N GLU A 33 4.75 8.06 -8.50
CA GLU A 33 6.16 8.40 -8.72
C GLU A 33 7.07 7.78 -7.66
N GLN A 34 6.73 7.90 -6.37
CA GLN A 34 7.54 7.34 -5.28
C GLN A 34 7.65 5.81 -5.32
N LEU A 35 6.58 5.13 -5.71
CA LEU A 35 6.53 3.67 -5.75
C LEU A 35 7.02 3.07 -7.07
N ASP A 36 7.34 3.91 -8.06
CA ASP A 36 7.59 3.51 -9.45
C ASP A 36 6.46 2.62 -9.99
N LEU A 37 5.22 3.12 -9.84
CA LEU A 37 3.98 2.45 -10.24
C LEU A 37 3.10 3.37 -11.08
N SER A 38 2.22 2.79 -11.87
CA SER A 38 1.11 3.53 -12.48
C SER A 38 0.07 3.94 -11.43
N ARG A 39 -0.66 5.04 -11.69
CA ARG A 39 -1.80 5.47 -10.87
C ARG A 39 -2.82 4.35 -10.65
N SER A 40 -3.10 3.53 -11.67
CA SER A 40 -4.02 2.40 -11.58
C SER A 40 -3.52 1.32 -10.60
N GLN A 41 -2.21 1.07 -10.55
CA GLN A 41 -1.63 0.16 -9.57
C GLN A 41 -1.73 0.72 -8.15
N VAL A 42 -1.51 2.03 -7.97
CA VAL A 42 -1.71 2.68 -6.66
C VAL A 42 -3.17 2.61 -6.22
N HIS A 43 -4.14 2.84 -7.12
CA HIS A 43 -5.56 2.67 -6.80
C HIS A 43 -5.91 1.22 -6.41
N ARG A 44 -5.32 0.21 -7.05
CA ARG A 44 -5.50 -1.19 -6.65
C ARG A 44 -4.94 -1.46 -5.25
N LEU A 45 -3.79 -0.88 -4.90
CA LEU A 45 -3.24 -0.98 -3.55
C LEU A 45 -4.14 -0.28 -2.52
N LEU A 46 -4.67 0.89 -2.84
CA LEU A 46 -5.64 1.61 -2.00
C LEU A 46 -6.89 0.78 -1.74
N GLN A 47 -7.47 0.17 -2.78
CA GLN A 47 -8.64 -0.71 -2.63
C GLN A 47 -8.32 -1.94 -1.79
N ALA A 48 -7.16 -2.57 -2.01
CA ALA A 48 -6.76 -3.73 -1.21
C ALA A 48 -6.54 -3.36 0.27
N TYR A 49 -5.97 -2.18 0.53
CA TYR A 49 -5.80 -1.66 1.87
C TYR A 49 -7.13 -1.36 2.56
N ASP A 50 -8.11 -0.78 1.85
CA ASP A 50 -9.43 -0.49 2.45
C ASP A 50 -10.19 -1.76 2.82
N LEU A 51 -10.03 -2.82 2.02
CA LEU A 51 -10.72 -4.09 2.23
C LEU A 51 -10.05 -4.98 3.28
N TYR A 52 -8.72 -4.99 3.32
CA TYR A 52 -7.95 -5.98 4.08
C TYR A 52 -6.89 -5.37 5.01
N GLY A 53 -6.80 -4.04 5.10
CA GLY A 53 -5.73 -3.34 5.80
C GLY A 53 -4.35 -3.67 5.23
N ALA A 54 -3.34 -3.72 6.10
CA ALA A 54 -1.96 -4.04 5.72
C ALA A 54 -1.81 -5.43 5.06
N ALA A 55 -2.69 -6.39 5.39
CA ALA A 55 -2.67 -7.73 4.76
C ALA A 55 -2.96 -7.66 3.25
N GLY A 56 -3.73 -6.67 2.80
CA GLY A 56 -4.03 -6.47 1.38
C GLY A 56 -2.82 -6.05 0.53
N LEU A 57 -1.75 -5.59 1.18
CA LEU A 57 -0.52 -5.14 0.51
C LEU A 57 0.54 -6.24 0.40
N VAL A 58 0.32 -7.38 1.06
CA VAL A 58 1.20 -8.54 0.99
C VAL A 58 1.05 -9.24 -0.36
N SER A 59 2.18 -9.57 -0.98
CA SER A 59 2.24 -10.31 -2.23
C SER A 59 1.62 -11.69 -2.08
N LYS A 60 0.68 -12.03 -2.97
CA LYS A 60 0.04 -13.35 -3.05
C LYS A 60 0.94 -14.45 -3.66
N LYS A 61 2.15 -14.09 -4.12
CA LYS A 61 3.12 -15.04 -4.69
C LYS A 61 4.03 -15.67 -3.64
N ARG A 62 3.79 -15.41 -2.36
CA ARG A 62 4.45 -16.09 -1.26
C ARG A 62 3.71 -17.36 -0.89
#